data_AF-A0A9R0X4X1-F1
#
_entry.id   AF-A0A9R0X4X1-F1
#
_cell.length_a   1.000
_cell.length_b   1.000
_cell.length_c   1.000
_cell.angle_alpha   90.00
_cell.angle_beta   90.00
_cell.angle_gamma   90.00
#
_symmetry.space_group_name_H-M   'P 1'
#
loop_
_entity.id
_entity.type
_entity.pdbx_description
1 polymer ?
#
loop_
_entity_poly.entity_id
_entity_poly.type
_entity_poly.pdbx_seq_one_letter_code
_entity_poly.pdbx_strand_id
1 'polypeptide(L)'
;MRMKFLCESLEPAGFEEARDACCGLGPFGGTIGCLTREMACPTPQGHVWWDLYSVTETVNTLLADWAWSVPPSPDSNTSVSRPITLQQLAGQADAPPPPVMV
;
A
#
# COMPACT_ATOMS: atom_id res chain seq x y z
N MET A 1 8.17 -12.59 8.20
CA MET A 1 9.02 -12.18 7.06
C MET A 1 8.45 -11.03 6.21
N ARG A 2 7.11 -10.88 6.03
CA ARG A 2 6.54 -9.89 5.09
C ARG A 2 6.56 -8.41 5.54
N MET A 3 6.56 -8.14 6.86
CA MET A 3 6.61 -6.76 7.38
C MET A 3 7.95 -6.04 7.07
N LYS A 4 9.05 -6.79 6.96
CA LYS A 4 10.39 -6.22 6.74
C LYS A 4 10.54 -5.59 5.34
N PHE A 5 9.90 -6.18 4.33
CA PHE A 5 9.85 -5.64 2.96
C PHE A 5 9.10 -4.31 2.88
N LEU A 6 8.05 -4.14 3.70
CA LEU A 6 7.29 -2.89 3.75
C LEU A 6 8.16 -1.76 4.29
N CYS A 7 8.94 -2.01 5.35
CA CYS A 7 9.89 -1.04 5.88
C CYS A 7 10.96 -0.67 4.85
N GLU A 8 11.51 -1.66 4.12
CA GLU A 8 12.50 -1.41 3.06
C GLU A 8 11.93 -0.59 1.90
N SER A 9 10.63 -0.71 1.56
CA SER A 9 10.00 0.14 0.53
C SER A 9 9.65 1.55 1.03
N LEU A 10 9.45 1.71 2.34
CA LEU A 10 9.18 3.01 2.98
C LEU A 10 10.45 3.82 3.25
N GLU A 11 11.60 3.17 3.45
CA GLU A 11 12.90 3.81 3.67
C GLU A 11 13.32 4.81 2.56
N PRO A 12 13.21 4.50 1.25
CA PRO A 12 13.59 5.45 0.20
C PRO A 12 12.62 6.63 0.06
N ALA A 13 11.43 6.59 0.68
CA ALA A 13 10.43 7.67 0.57
C ALA A 13 10.80 8.92 1.39
N GLY A 14 11.77 8.82 2.31
CA GLY A 14 12.33 9.97 3.01
C GLY A 14 11.34 10.71 3.92
N PHE A 15 10.44 9.97 4.58
CA PHE A 15 9.50 10.55 5.54
C PHE A 15 10.23 11.32 6.65
N GLU A 16 9.72 12.51 6.96
CA GLU A 16 10.26 13.40 7.99
C GLU A 16 9.77 12.99 9.38
N GLU A 17 8.53 12.51 9.48
CA GLU A 17 7.97 12.01 10.74
C GLU A 17 7.31 10.64 10.59
N ALA A 18 7.87 9.67 11.31
CA ALA A 18 7.34 8.31 11.39
C ALA A 18 6.65 8.02 12.73
N ARG A 19 6.81 8.89 13.72
CA ARG A 19 6.33 8.65 15.09
C ARG A 19 5.01 9.33 15.37
N ASP A 20 4.91 10.61 15.07
CA ASP A 20 3.70 11.40 15.30
C ASP A 20 2.74 11.34 14.11
N ALA A 21 1.44 11.32 14.38
CA ALA A 21 0.42 11.42 13.35
C ALA A 21 0.22 12.87 12.89
N CYS A 22 -0.02 13.07 11.60
CA CYS A 22 -0.25 14.40 11.04
C CYS A 22 -1.54 15.06 11.54
N CYS A 23 -2.57 14.29 11.88
CA CYS A 23 -3.82 14.79 12.43
C CYS A 23 -4.27 13.94 13.62
N GLY A 24 -4.72 14.60 14.68
CA GLY A 24 -5.28 13.93 15.86
C GLY A 24 -4.84 14.58 17.15
N LEU A 25 -5.29 14.02 18.27
CA LEU A 25 -4.96 14.51 19.61
C LEU A 25 -4.45 13.38 20.51
N GLY A 26 -3.82 13.81 21.60
CA GLY A 26 -3.21 12.92 22.59
C GLY A 26 -1.81 12.47 22.18
N PRO A 27 -1.21 11.52 22.95
CA PRO A 27 0.12 11.01 22.65
C PRO A 27 0.26 10.55 21.19
N PHE A 28 1.27 11.08 20.51
CA PHE A 28 1.58 10.82 19.09
C PHE A 28 0.44 11.12 18.10
N GLY A 29 -0.57 11.90 18.50
CA GLY A 29 -1.78 12.12 17.70
C GLY A 29 -2.71 10.89 17.60
N GLY A 30 -2.49 9.87 18.44
CA GLY A 30 -3.12 8.55 18.32
C GLY A 30 -4.25 8.26 19.32
N THR A 31 -4.78 9.25 20.03
CA THR A 31 -5.89 9.03 21.00
C THR A 31 -7.25 9.42 20.45
N ILE A 32 -7.30 10.48 19.65
CA ILE A 32 -8.51 10.95 18.98
C ILE A 32 -8.14 11.23 17.53
N GLY A 33 -8.92 10.70 16.60
CA GLY A 33 -8.72 10.89 15.17
C GLY A 33 -8.97 12.33 14.71
N CYS A 34 -8.83 12.56 13.41
CA CYS A 34 -9.01 13.88 12.84
C CYS A 34 -10.50 14.31 12.89
N LEU A 35 -10.82 15.40 13.60
CA LEU A 35 -12.20 15.90 13.70
C LEU A 35 -12.49 17.03 12.72
N THR A 36 -11.51 17.88 12.45
CA THR A 36 -11.61 18.98 11.49
C THR A 36 -10.33 19.09 10.67
N ARG A 37 -10.40 19.77 9.52
CA ARG A 37 -9.25 19.91 8.61
C ARG A 37 -8.13 20.76 9.22
N GLU A 38 -8.48 21.71 10.08
CA GLU A 38 -7.54 22.63 10.74
C GLU A 38 -6.63 21.92 11.74
N MET A 39 -6.98 20.71 12.17
CA MET A 39 -6.14 19.86 13.03
C MET A 39 -4.99 19.20 12.27
N ALA A 40 -5.05 19.16 10.94
CA ALA A 40 -4.03 18.50 10.14
C ALA A 40 -2.74 19.35 10.08
N CYS A 41 -1.61 18.65 10.12
CA CYS A 41 -0.30 19.24 9.96
C CYS A 41 -0.13 19.90 8.57
N PRO A 42 0.79 20.87 8.40
CA PRO A 42 1.01 21.55 7.12
C PRO A 42 1.53 20.64 6.00
N THR A 43 2.23 19.55 6.34
CA THR A 43 2.91 18.65 5.39
C THR A 43 2.58 17.18 5.64
N PRO A 44 1.34 16.73 5.31
CA PRO A 44 0.94 15.34 5.47
C PRO A 44 1.80 14.34 4.70
N GLN A 45 2.34 14.75 3.55
CA GLN A 45 3.19 13.92 2.70
C GLN A 45 4.52 13.52 3.35
N GLY A 46 4.97 14.27 4.36
CA GLY A 46 6.18 13.96 5.13
C GLY A 46 5.92 13.03 6.31
N HIS A 47 4.65 12.70 6.60
CA HIS A 47 4.28 11.84 7.73
C HIS A 47 3.93 10.44 7.25
N VAL A 48 4.28 9.44 8.05
CA VAL A 48 3.82 8.05 7.83
C VAL A 48 2.35 7.90 8.24
N TRP A 49 1.98 8.49 9.37
CA TRP A 49 0.65 8.33 9.98
C TRP A 49 -0.23 9.55 9.74
N TRP A 50 -1.46 9.30 9.32
CA TRP A 50 -2.48 10.34 9.21
C TRP A 50 -3.14 10.59 10.56
N ASP A 51 -3.76 9.57 11.17
CA ASP A 51 -4.40 9.60 12.50
C ASP A 51 -4.45 8.19 13.10
N LEU A 52 -4.86 8.03 14.38
CA LEU A 52 -5.16 6.78 15.11
C LEU A 52 -4.39 5.51 14.67
N TYR A 53 -4.75 4.94 13.51
CA TYR A 53 -4.04 3.84 12.83
C TYR A 53 -4.03 3.95 11.29
N SER A 54 -4.45 5.08 10.73
CA SER A 54 -4.50 5.33 9.29
C SER A 54 -3.14 5.84 8.81
N VAL A 55 -2.67 5.33 7.68
CA VAL A 55 -1.48 5.88 7.02
C VAL A 55 -1.84 7.04 6.10
N THR A 56 -0.87 7.90 5.80
CA THR A 56 -1.08 9.04 4.88
C THR A 56 -1.29 8.57 3.44
N GLU A 57 -1.78 9.48 2.59
CA GLU A 57 -1.95 9.22 1.16
C GLU A 57 -0.65 8.79 0.48
N THR A 58 0.48 9.41 0.86
CA THR A 58 1.80 9.05 0.34
C THR A 58 2.13 7.59 0.65
N VAL A 59 1.92 7.15 1.90
CA VAL A 59 2.14 5.76 2.29
C VAL A 59 1.17 4.82 1.57
N ASN A 60 -0.12 5.15 1.49
CA ASN A 60 -1.10 4.35 0.76
C ASN A 60 -0.70 4.15 -0.72
N THR A 61 -0.20 5.20 -1.37
CA THR A 61 0.26 5.14 -2.76
C THR A 61 1.44 4.20 -2.91
N LEU A 62 2.46 4.32 -2.05
CA LEU A 62 3.62 3.42 -2.06
C LEU A 62 3.23 1.97 -1.81
N LEU A 63 2.30 1.73 -0.87
CA LEU A 63 1.81 0.39 -0.57
C LEU A 63 1.03 -0.21 -1.75
N ALA A 64 0.22 0.59 -2.44
CA ALA A 64 -0.46 0.16 -3.65
C ALA A 64 0.55 -0.19 -4.74
N ASP A 65 1.48 0.70 -5.06
CA ASP A 65 2.50 0.48 -6.09
C ASP A 65 3.32 -0.78 -5.81
N TRP A 66 3.73 -0.97 -4.55
CA TRP A 66 4.42 -2.20 -4.13
C TRP A 66 3.54 -3.44 -4.29
N ALA A 67 2.28 -3.39 -3.85
CA ALA A 67 1.37 -4.54 -3.91
C ALA A 67 1.11 -4.99 -5.35
N TRP A 68 1.08 -4.05 -6.30
CA TRP A 68 0.88 -4.28 -7.73
C TRP A 68 2.18 -4.47 -8.52
N SER A 69 3.34 -4.34 -7.88
CA SER A 69 4.63 -4.55 -8.55
C SER A 69 4.77 -6.01 -9.00
N VAL A 70 5.08 -6.20 -10.28
CA VAL A 70 5.30 -7.52 -10.88
C VAL A 70 6.79 -7.83 -10.79
N PRO A 71 7.22 -8.93 -10.11
CA PRO A 71 8.62 -9.30 -10.13
C PRO A 71 9.04 -9.75 -11.54
N PRO A 72 10.29 -9.48 -11.96
CA PRO A 72 10.75 -9.68 -13.33
C PRO A 72 10.86 -11.15 -13.78
N SER A 73 10.48 -12.14 -12.95
CA SER A 73 10.49 -13.55 -13.34
C SER A 73 9.10 -14.21 -13.24
N PRO A 74 8.66 -14.94 -14.27
CA PRO A 74 7.39 -15.68 -14.27
C PRO A 74 7.33 -16.80 -13.21
N ASP A 75 8.47 -17.14 -12.60
CA ASP A 75 8.61 -18.23 -11.63
C ASP A 75 8.53 -17.73 -10.17
N SER A 76 8.46 -16.41 -9.96
CA SER A 76 8.41 -15.80 -8.63
C SER A 76 6.98 -15.40 -8.27
N ASN A 77 6.33 -16.23 -7.45
CA ASN A 77 4.99 -15.98 -6.89
C ASN A 77 5.02 -14.88 -5.80
N THR A 78 5.45 -13.67 -6.17
CA THR A 78 5.75 -12.58 -5.23
C THR A 78 4.78 -11.40 -5.32
N SER A 79 3.91 -11.37 -6.35
CA SER A 79 2.90 -10.31 -6.49
C SER A 79 1.79 -10.50 -5.46
N VAL A 80 1.54 -9.46 -4.66
CA VAL A 80 0.44 -9.42 -3.67
C VAL A 80 -0.90 -9.22 -4.35
N SER A 81 -0.91 -8.34 -5.36
CA SER A 81 -2.07 -8.00 -6.17
C SER A 81 -1.77 -8.28 -7.64
N ARG A 82 -2.71 -8.92 -8.32
CA ARG A 82 -2.65 -9.21 -9.77
C ARG A 82 -4.02 -9.04 -10.42
N PRO A 83 -4.08 -8.65 -11.70
CA PRO A 83 -5.34 -8.63 -12.42
C PRO A 83 -5.92 -10.05 -12.51
N ILE A 84 -7.25 -10.15 -12.43
CA ILE A 84 -8.00 -11.39 -12.57
C ILE A 84 -9.09 -11.21 -13.62
N THR A 85 -9.32 -12.21 -14.46
CA THR A 85 -10.43 -12.19 -15.43
C THR A 85 -11.75 -12.54 -14.74
N LEU A 86 -12.89 -12.19 -15.36
CA LEU A 86 -14.21 -12.58 -14.85
C LEU A 86 -14.38 -14.10 -14.81
N GLN A 87 -13.76 -14.82 -15.74
CA GLN A 87 -13.75 -16.28 -15.79
C GLN A 87 -12.99 -16.86 -14.59
N GLN A 88 -11.77 -16.37 -14.35
CA GLN A 88 -10.97 -16.77 -13.19
C GLN A 88 -11.69 -16.44 -11.88
N LEU A 89 -12.36 -15.28 -11.80
CA LEU A 89 -13.20 -14.90 -10.66
C LEU A 89 -14.40 -15.85 -10.46
N ALA A 90 -15.03 -16.28 -11.56
CA ALA A 90 -16.11 -17.26 -11.54
C ALA A 90 -15.63 -18.71 -11.26
N GLY A 91 -14.34 -18.90 -10.98
CA GLY A 91 -13.75 -20.23 -10.74
C GLY A 91 -13.60 -21.07 -12.00
N GLN A 92 -13.71 -20.47 -13.20
CA GLN A 92 -13.45 -21.14 -14.46
C GLN A 92 -11.94 -21.19 -14.69
N ALA A 93 -11.41 -22.37 -15.03
CA ALA A 93 -10.02 -22.50 -15.45
C ALA A 93 -9.81 -21.72 -16.76
N ASP A 94 -8.61 -21.14 -16.93
CA ASP A 94 -8.23 -20.54 -18.20
C ASP A 94 -8.43 -21.56 -19.32
N ALA A 95 -9.17 -21.17 -20.37
CA ALA A 95 -9.34 -22.00 -21.54
C ALA A 95 -7.95 -22.31 -22.11
N PRO A 96 -7.66 -23.57 -22.50
CA PRO A 96 -6.39 -23.89 -23.11
C PRO A 96 -6.18 -22.98 -24.34
N PRO A 97 -4.95 -22.49 -24.58
CA PRO A 97 -4.68 -21.65 -25.75
C PRO A 97 -5.14 -22.38 -27.01
N PRO A 98 -5.72 -21.66 -28.00
CA PRO A 98 -6.15 -22.28 -29.24
C PRO A 98 -4.96 -23.00 -29.87
N PRO A 99 -5.16 -24.21 -30.44
CA PRO A 99 -4.09 -24.92 -31.11
C PRO A 99 -3.53 -24.03 -32.22
N VAL A 100 -2.22 -23.77 -32.15
CA VAL A 100 -1.49 -23.13 -33.24
C VAL A 100 -1.56 -24.11 -34.41
N MET A 101 -2.37 -23.78 -35.43
CA MET A 101 -2.35 -24.53 -36.68
C MET A 101 -0.99 -24.27 -37.36
N VAL A 102 -0.12 -25.27 -37.29
CA VAL A 102 1.13 -25.36 -38.07
C VAL A 102 0.81 -25.71 -39.51
#